data_AF-A0A9N9X5T8-F1
#
_entry.id   AF-A0A9N9X5T8-F1
#
_cell.length_a   1.000
_cell.length_b   1.000
_cell.length_c   1.000
_cell.angle_alpha   90.00
_cell.angle_beta   90.00
_cell.angle_gamma   90.00
#
_symmetry.space_group_name_H-M   'P 1'
#
loop_
_entity.id
_entity.type
_entity.pdbx_description
1 polymer ?
#
loop_
_entity_poly.entity_id
_entity_poly.type
_entity_poly.pdbx_seq_one_letter_code
_entity_poly.pdbx_strand_id
1 'polypeptide(L)'
;MAAPRWRTRFGQIPFKIGHQWIWTNLGIKPSSGWSVDPFGHGSTVPYLLSASGIKGTVIQRIHYAWKQWLALKQYGDFRWIPSWSTADSYGSLLTHNQPFDIYSIKHSCGPHPYICLNFDFRKVQGEYTEYSLKAQAITEKNVKEKAELLLEQYARTGSLFPHNVVLMPLGDDFRYNVKEEWDQQYTNYIKLIEYINAHRDQYKTEISFGTPSMYFQEIMNRYNQFPTLKGDFFVYSDIFSEGRPAYWSGYYTTRPFMKILDRELEDSLRGAEILYTIAVNNAKQNKFSSYSKILERDFEKLINARRNLGNIHFFKRESTKVREKQRTMSDEPFNNDRSKKTPVLEEKSYVRIFRLLKNVLQKDNEAEWRPPLLRNPSVSEL
;
A
#
# COMPACT_ATOMS: atom_id res chain seq x y z
N MET A 1 -4.57 -6.59 -17.48
CA MET A 1 -5.24 -7.00 -16.21
C MET A 1 -4.45 -6.46 -15.01
N ALA A 2 -4.38 -5.14 -14.87
CA ALA A 2 -3.48 -4.49 -13.89
C ALA A 2 -3.98 -4.52 -12.44
N ALA A 3 -5.29 -4.37 -12.29
CA ALA A 3 -5.94 -4.28 -11.00
C ALA A 3 -6.21 -5.68 -10.40
N PRO A 4 -6.06 -5.85 -9.07
CA PRO A 4 -6.91 -6.76 -8.32
C PRO A 4 -8.39 -6.47 -8.65
N ARG A 5 -9.25 -7.47 -8.52
CA ARG A 5 -10.71 -7.34 -8.71
C ARG A 5 -11.21 -6.24 -7.76
N TRP A 6 -12.37 -5.63 -8.04
CA TRP A 6 -12.99 -4.68 -7.10
C TRP A 6 -13.44 -5.36 -5.79
N ARG A 7 -13.64 -6.69 -5.82
CA ARG A 7 -13.40 -7.62 -4.69
C ARG A 7 -11.90 -7.57 -4.36
N THR A 8 -11.09 -8.62 -4.19
CA THR A 8 -9.63 -8.62 -3.84
C THR A 8 -8.98 -7.28 -3.35
N ARG A 9 -8.86 -6.19 -4.13
CA ARG A 9 -8.53 -4.83 -3.61
C ARG A 9 -9.38 -4.43 -2.38
N PHE A 10 -10.70 -4.64 -2.45
CA PHE A 10 -11.69 -4.66 -1.37
C PHE A 10 -12.36 -6.05 -1.23
N GLY A 11 -11.56 -7.10 -1.40
CA GLY A 11 -11.83 -8.41 -0.80
C GLY A 11 -11.53 -8.30 0.68
N GLN A 12 -12.26 -7.41 1.37
CA GLN A 12 -12.47 -7.14 2.80
C GLN A 12 -11.39 -7.55 3.83
N ILE A 13 -10.13 -7.66 3.42
CA ILE A 13 -9.10 -8.40 4.15
C ILE A 13 -7.94 -7.47 4.51
N PRO A 14 -6.86 -7.25 3.74
CA PRO A 14 -5.70 -6.51 4.25
C PRO A 14 -6.06 -5.07 4.67
N PHE A 15 -6.92 -4.39 3.90
CA PHE A 15 -7.40 -3.05 4.22
C PHE A 15 -8.33 -3.02 5.45
N LYS A 16 -9.40 -3.84 5.46
CA LYS A 16 -10.36 -3.82 6.58
C LYS A 16 -9.79 -4.42 7.86
N ILE A 17 -8.91 -5.42 7.79
CA ILE A 17 -8.23 -6.00 8.95
C ILE A 17 -7.20 -5.01 9.49
N GLY A 18 -6.47 -4.29 8.63
CA GLY A 18 -5.64 -3.17 9.06
C GLY A 18 -6.46 -2.12 9.81
N HIS A 19 -7.54 -1.61 9.22
CA HIS A 19 -8.43 -0.64 9.86
C HIS A 19 -9.09 -1.17 11.15
N GLN A 20 -9.55 -2.43 11.16
CA GLN A 20 -10.15 -3.05 12.35
C GLN A 20 -9.11 -3.27 13.45
N TRP A 21 -7.89 -3.69 13.11
CA TRP A 21 -6.81 -3.86 14.09
C TRP A 21 -6.38 -2.52 14.67
N ILE A 22 -6.19 -1.48 13.85
CA ILE A 22 -5.87 -0.12 14.31
C ILE A 22 -7.00 0.42 15.21
N TRP A 23 -8.26 0.22 14.84
CA TRP A 23 -9.41 0.61 15.67
C TRP A 23 -9.46 -0.14 17.00
N THR A 24 -9.34 -1.47 16.99
CA THR A 24 -9.43 -2.31 18.20
C THR A 24 -8.25 -2.13 19.15
N ASN A 25 -7.04 -1.87 18.66
CA ASN A 25 -5.83 -1.83 19.50
C ASN A 25 -5.35 -0.40 19.81
N LEU A 26 -5.66 0.58 18.96
CA LEU A 26 -5.17 1.97 19.09
C LEU A 26 -6.30 3.01 19.17
N GLY A 27 -7.57 2.62 18.97
CA GLY A 27 -8.72 3.55 18.98
C GLY A 27 -8.76 4.54 17.79
N ILE A 28 -7.86 4.39 16.82
CA ILE A 28 -7.68 5.34 15.70
C ILE A 28 -8.50 4.89 14.48
N LYS A 29 -9.00 5.87 13.71
CA LYS A 29 -9.54 5.67 12.36
C LYS A 29 -8.69 6.47 11.38
N PRO A 30 -7.91 5.84 10.48
CA PRO A 30 -7.10 6.56 9.50
C PRO A 30 -7.95 7.50 8.64
N SER A 31 -7.50 8.76 8.50
CA SER A 31 -8.16 9.81 7.72
C SER A 31 -7.62 9.94 6.29
N SER A 32 -6.42 9.40 6.04
CA SER A 32 -5.60 9.68 4.86
C SER A 32 -4.98 8.41 4.30
N GLY A 33 -4.96 8.27 2.98
CA GLY A 33 -4.33 7.15 2.27
C GLY A 33 -2.89 7.45 1.85
N TRP A 34 -2.07 6.40 1.79
CA TRP A 34 -0.70 6.45 1.29
C TRP A 34 -0.47 5.29 0.32
N SER A 35 -0.06 5.59 -0.92
CA SER A 35 0.04 4.60 -2.00
C SER A 35 1.20 4.91 -2.93
N VAL A 36 2.44 4.73 -2.45
CA VAL A 36 3.63 5.16 -3.19
C VAL A 36 4.27 4.10 -4.10
N ASP A 37 4.00 2.81 -3.91
CA ASP A 37 4.64 1.73 -4.69
C ASP A 37 3.76 0.89 -5.66
N PRO A 38 2.40 0.89 -5.64
CA PRO A 38 1.65 0.17 -6.68
C PRO A 38 1.94 0.70 -8.09
N PHE A 39 2.36 -0.15 -9.03
CA PHE A 39 2.73 0.20 -10.42
C PHE A 39 1.52 0.65 -11.27
N GLY A 40 0.99 1.83 -10.97
CA GLY A 40 -0.23 2.38 -11.53
C GLY A 40 -1.42 2.25 -10.57
N HIS A 41 -2.32 3.23 -10.67
CA HIS A 41 -3.45 3.39 -9.75
C HIS A 41 -4.76 3.29 -10.52
N GLY A 42 -5.64 2.36 -10.12
CA GLY A 42 -6.87 2.04 -10.86
C GLY A 42 -8.11 2.80 -10.36
N SER A 43 -9.09 3.05 -11.24
CA SER A 43 -10.27 3.89 -10.97
C SER A 43 -11.15 3.47 -9.79
N THR A 44 -10.97 2.25 -9.28
CA THR A 44 -11.61 1.76 -8.03
C THR A 44 -11.02 2.36 -6.75
N VAL A 45 -9.80 2.90 -6.77
CA VAL A 45 -9.12 3.42 -5.57
C VAL A 45 -9.89 4.59 -4.91
N PRO A 46 -10.26 5.68 -5.62
CA PRO A 46 -10.94 6.82 -4.98
C PRO A 46 -12.30 6.42 -4.39
N TYR A 47 -13.08 5.60 -5.13
CA TYR A 47 -14.36 5.06 -4.67
C TYR A 47 -14.23 4.27 -3.36
N LEU A 48 -13.28 3.33 -3.32
CA LEU A 48 -13.14 2.41 -2.18
C LEU A 48 -12.55 3.09 -0.94
N LEU A 49 -11.62 4.03 -1.12
CA LEU A 49 -11.04 4.80 -0.02
C LEU A 49 -12.07 5.79 0.55
N SER A 50 -12.74 6.60 -0.27
CA SER A 50 -13.77 7.55 0.18
C SER A 50 -14.93 6.85 0.90
N ALA A 51 -15.41 5.72 0.37
CA ALA A 51 -16.42 4.88 1.02
C ALA A 51 -15.96 4.23 2.35
N SER A 52 -14.69 4.37 2.73
CA SER A 52 -14.16 3.94 4.02
C SER A 52 -13.87 5.08 5.02
N GLY A 53 -14.19 6.33 4.66
CA GLY A 53 -13.94 7.51 5.50
C GLY A 53 -12.59 8.19 5.29
N ILE A 54 -11.78 7.74 4.32
CA ILE A 54 -10.55 8.41 3.91
C ILE A 54 -10.91 9.71 3.16
N LYS A 55 -10.35 10.84 3.59
CA LYS A 55 -10.63 12.19 3.06
C LYS A 55 -9.70 12.61 1.93
N GLY A 56 -8.46 12.12 1.94
CA GLY A 56 -7.50 12.31 0.85
C GLY A 56 -6.48 11.17 0.75
N THR A 57 -5.78 11.04 -0.37
CA THR A 57 -4.73 10.02 -0.56
C THR A 57 -3.53 10.52 -1.34
N VAL A 58 -2.34 10.05 -0.97
CA VAL A 58 -1.11 10.25 -1.74
C VAL A 58 -0.92 9.10 -2.73
N ILE A 59 -0.55 9.43 -3.97
CA ILE A 59 -0.12 8.50 -5.03
C ILE A 59 1.23 8.92 -5.62
N GLN A 60 1.91 7.98 -6.27
CA GLN A 60 3.27 8.17 -6.79
C GLN A 60 3.45 7.61 -8.21
N ARG A 61 3.26 6.30 -8.39
CA ARG A 61 3.63 5.60 -9.63
C ARG A 61 2.55 5.74 -10.69
N ILE A 62 2.48 6.96 -11.26
CA ILE A 62 1.77 7.26 -12.51
C ILE A 62 2.78 7.48 -13.65
N HIS A 63 2.32 7.41 -14.90
CA HIS A 63 3.15 7.60 -16.09
C HIS A 63 3.96 8.91 -16.03
N TYR A 64 5.25 8.91 -16.40
CA TYR A 64 6.10 10.11 -16.36
C TYR A 64 5.49 11.33 -17.09
N ALA A 65 4.91 11.12 -18.27
CA ALA A 65 4.19 12.15 -19.02
C ALA A 65 2.97 12.74 -18.27
N TRP A 66 2.26 11.95 -17.43
CA TRP A 66 1.22 12.50 -16.56
C TRP A 66 1.82 13.42 -15.49
N LYS A 67 2.94 13.04 -14.86
CA LYS A 67 3.63 13.91 -13.89
C LYS A 67 4.03 15.25 -14.52
N GLN A 68 4.60 15.22 -15.72
CA GLN A 68 4.95 16.42 -16.48
C GLN A 68 3.72 17.29 -16.79
N TRP A 69 2.62 16.68 -17.25
CA TRP A 69 1.38 17.41 -17.55
C TRP A 69 0.74 18.04 -16.30
N LEU A 70 0.68 17.29 -15.19
CA LEU A 70 0.14 17.79 -13.92
C LEU A 70 1.00 18.94 -13.37
N ALA A 71 2.33 18.82 -13.43
CA ALA A 71 3.26 19.89 -13.06
C ALA A 71 3.06 21.15 -13.91
N LEU A 72 2.98 21.01 -15.24
CA LEU A 72 2.75 22.11 -16.19
C LEU A 72 1.37 22.79 -16.04
N LYS A 73 0.41 22.15 -15.37
CA LYS A 73 -0.92 22.70 -15.07
C LYS A 73 -1.10 23.10 -13.60
N GLN A 74 -0.11 22.85 -12.75
CA GLN A 74 -0.23 22.91 -11.28
C GLN A 74 -1.39 22.06 -10.72
N TYR A 75 -1.71 20.95 -11.41
CA TYR A 75 -2.80 20.03 -11.09
C TYR A 75 -2.32 18.82 -10.28
N GLY A 76 -1.21 18.95 -9.53
CA GLY A 76 -0.66 17.87 -8.70
C GLY A 76 -1.63 17.37 -7.62
N ASP A 77 -2.51 18.25 -7.12
CA ASP A 77 -3.63 17.92 -6.25
C ASP A 77 -4.96 18.07 -6.97
N PHE A 78 -5.78 17.02 -6.96
CA PHE A 78 -7.00 16.92 -7.76
C PHE A 78 -8.11 16.11 -7.09
N ARG A 79 -9.36 16.33 -7.49
CA ARG A 79 -10.50 15.46 -7.16
C ARG A 79 -10.49 14.29 -8.13
N TRP A 80 -10.12 13.11 -7.64
CA TRP A 80 -10.10 11.90 -8.45
C TRP A 80 -11.48 11.22 -8.43
N ILE A 81 -12.09 11.07 -9.61
CA ILE A 81 -13.42 10.47 -9.80
C ILE A 81 -13.31 9.11 -10.53
N PRO A 82 -14.09 8.09 -10.11
CA PRO A 82 -14.20 6.82 -10.82
C PRO A 82 -14.75 6.98 -12.25
N SER A 83 -14.25 6.20 -13.20
CA SER A 83 -14.62 6.27 -14.63
C SER A 83 -16.12 6.07 -14.91
N TRP A 84 -16.83 5.34 -14.05
CA TRP A 84 -18.28 5.12 -14.14
C TRP A 84 -19.13 6.15 -13.38
N SER A 85 -18.55 7.01 -12.54
CA SER A 85 -19.35 8.01 -11.81
C SER A 85 -19.77 9.16 -12.73
N THR A 86 -21.00 9.64 -12.56
CA THR A 86 -21.58 10.75 -13.33
C THR A 86 -21.53 12.09 -12.60
N ALA A 87 -21.16 12.13 -11.32
CA ALA A 87 -21.11 13.35 -10.51
C ALA A 87 -20.03 13.30 -9.41
N ASP A 88 -19.64 14.48 -8.93
CA ASP A 88 -18.62 14.70 -7.88
C ASP A 88 -19.04 14.24 -6.47
N SER A 89 -20.31 13.94 -6.21
CA SER A 89 -20.84 13.76 -4.86
C SER A 89 -20.56 12.40 -4.19
N TYR A 90 -20.34 11.34 -4.97
CA TYR A 90 -20.12 9.99 -4.44
C TYR A 90 -18.92 9.30 -5.09
N GLY A 91 -17.97 8.86 -4.26
CA GLY A 91 -16.78 8.13 -4.70
C GLY A 91 -15.59 8.99 -5.12
N SER A 92 -15.71 10.32 -5.09
CA SER A 92 -14.60 11.25 -5.33
C SER A 92 -13.60 11.27 -4.16
N LEU A 93 -12.32 11.48 -4.44
CA LEU A 93 -11.29 11.61 -3.39
C LEU A 93 -10.25 12.68 -3.72
N LEU A 94 -9.91 13.53 -2.74
CA LEU A 94 -8.79 14.47 -2.88
C LEU A 94 -7.49 13.68 -2.98
N THR A 95 -6.77 13.82 -4.09
CA THR A 95 -5.64 12.98 -4.44
C THR A 95 -4.43 13.85 -4.74
N HIS A 96 -3.35 13.60 -4.01
CA HIS A 96 -2.06 14.23 -4.20
C HIS A 96 -1.16 13.30 -5.02
N ASN A 97 -0.76 13.73 -6.22
CA ASN A 97 0.32 13.08 -6.97
C ASN A 97 1.66 13.71 -6.61
N GLN A 98 2.57 12.91 -6.06
CA GLN A 98 3.98 13.28 -5.92
C GLN A 98 4.60 13.56 -7.31
N PRO A 99 5.30 14.70 -7.51
CA PRO A 99 5.65 15.16 -8.86
C PRO A 99 6.83 14.43 -9.50
N PHE A 100 7.73 13.81 -8.72
CA PHE A 100 8.97 13.18 -9.19
C PHE A 100 8.84 11.67 -9.38
N ASP A 101 9.86 10.96 -9.88
CA ASP A 101 9.75 9.55 -10.30
C ASP A 101 9.45 8.56 -9.16
N ILE A 102 10.23 8.59 -8.08
CA ILE A 102 10.17 7.64 -6.95
C ILE A 102 10.11 8.37 -5.60
N TYR A 103 9.67 7.66 -4.56
CA TYR A 103 9.34 8.20 -3.22
C TYR A 103 10.54 8.35 -2.26
N SER A 104 11.75 7.97 -2.67
CA SER A 104 12.94 8.04 -1.82
C SER A 104 13.41 9.49 -1.60
N ILE A 105 14.08 9.78 -0.47
CA ILE A 105 14.58 11.13 -0.11
C ILE A 105 15.32 11.82 -1.27
N LYS A 106 16.12 11.03 -2.02
CA LYS A 106 16.85 11.46 -3.22
C LYS A 106 15.95 12.02 -4.33
N HIS A 107 14.74 11.52 -4.49
CA HIS A 107 13.81 11.93 -5.55
C HIS A 107 12.57 12.67 -5.02
N SER A 108 12.31 12.66 -3.71
CA SER A 108 11.15 13.35 -3.11
C SER A 108 11.44 14.82 -2.81
N CYS A 109 12.65 15.15 -2.33
CA CYS A 109 13.03 16.47 -1.81
C CYS A 109 13.05 17.60 -2.87
N GLY A 110 13.12 17.27 -4.16
CA GLY A 110 13.02 18.25 -5.24
C GLY A 110 13.55 17.75 -6.60
N PRO A 111 13.59 18.62 -7.62
CA PRO A 111 13.93 18.24 -8.99
C PRO A 111 15.43 17.95 -9.24
N HIS A 112 16.31 18.13 -8.24
CA HIS A 112 17.75 17.89 -8.39
C HIS A 112 18.25 16.79 -7.43
N PRO A 113 18.19 15.49 -7.81
CA PRO A 113 18.56 14.38 -6.93
C PRO A 113 19.95 14.47 -6.29
N TYR A 114 20.93 15.05 -7.00
CA TYR A 114 22.28 15.25 -6.47
C TYR A 114 22.38 16.30 -5.36
N ILE A 115 21.42 17.22 -5.26
CA ILE A 115 21.26 18.14 -4.14
C ILE A 115 20.52 17.44 -3.00
N CYS A 116 19.40 16.76 -3.31
CA CYS A 116 18.59 16.01 -2.34
C CYS A 116 19.40 15.00 -1.51
N LEU A 117 20.42 14.36 -2.11
CA LEU A 117 21.39 13.47 -1.43
C LEU A 117 22.22 14.13 -0.31
N ASN A 118 22.24 15.46 -0.17
CA ASN A 118 22.85 16.13 0.99
C ASN A 118 21.99 16.01 2.26
N PHE A 119 20.71 15.66 2.11
CA PHE A 119 19.69 15.73 3.16
C PHE A 119 19.10 14.35 3.53
N ASP A 120 19.73 13.25 3.10
CA ASP A 120 19.57 11.95 3.74
C ASP A 120 20.76 11.68 4.66
N PHE A 121 20.56 11.86 5.96
CA PHE A 121 21.64 11.85 6.95
C PHE A 121 22.03 10.45 7.45
N ARG A 122 21.44 9.35 6.93
CA ARG A 122 21.77 7.98 7.38
C ARG A 122 23.24 7.63 7.12
N LYS A 123 23.97 7.36 8.20
CA LYS A 123 25.33 6.79 8.21
C LYS A 123 25.41 5.69 9.26
N VAL A 124 25.19 4.44 8.83
CA VAL A 124 25.27 3.24 9.66
C VAL A 124 26.62 2.55 9.43
N GLN A 125 27.25 2.06 10.49
CA GLN A 125 28.57 1.44 10.40
C GLN A 125 28.52 0.17 9.52
N GLY A 126 29.37 0.13 8.49
CA GLY A 126 29.42 -0.97 7.51
C GLY A 126 28.53 -0.77 6.28
N GLU A 127 27.66 0.25 6.26
CA GLU A 127 26.87 0.60 5.08
C GLU A 127 27.53 1.70 4.24
N TYR A 128 27.66 1.44 2.93
CA TYR A 128 28.16 2.41 1.96
C TYR A 128 27.08 2.70 0.91
N THR A 129 26.64 3.96 0.84
CA THR A 129 25.54 4.40 -0.01
C THR A 129 25.86 5.76 -0.65
N GLU A 130 25.13 6.14 -1.69
CA GLU A 130 25.35 7.43 -2.37
C GLU A 130 25.04 8.65 -1.48
N TYR A 131 24.17 8.52 -0.49
CA TYR A 131 23.91 9.56 0.51
C TYR A 131 24.93 9.58 1.65
N SER A 132 25.43 8.43 2.12
CA SER A 132 26.39 8.40 3.25
C SER A 132 27.71 9.10 2.91
N LEU A 133 28.06 9.19 1.63
CA LEU A 133 29.17 9.99 1.10
C LEU A 133 28.89 11.50 1.03
N LYS A 134 27.66 11.93 0.70
CA LYS A 134 27.33 13.34 0.43
C LYS A 134 26.77 14.10 1.63
N ALA A 135 25.94 13.48 2.45
CA ALA A 135 25.29 14.17 3.56
C ALA A 135 26.32 14.64 4.59
N GLN A 136 26.23 15.90 5.00
CA GLN A 136 27.08 16.51 6.02
C GLN A 136 26.24 16.80 7.25
N ALA A 137 26.80 16.61 8.45
CA ALA A 137 26.10 16.99 9.67
C ALA A 137 25.83 18.51 9.68
N ILE A 138 24.65 18.89 10.17
CA ILE A 138 24.22 20.28 10.29
C ILE A 138 24.81 20.87 11.56
N THR A 139 25.48 22.01 11.39
CA THR A 139 26.25 22.76 12.39
C THR A 139 25.97 24.25 12.21
N GLU A 140 26.19 25.05 13.23
CA GLU A 140 26.04 26.52 13.18
C GLU A 140 26.81 27.17 12.00
N LYS A 141 27.92 26.55 11.56
CA LYS A 141 28.75 27.04 10.45
C LYS A 141 28.18 26.77 9.05
N ASN A 142 27.38 25.72 8.87
CA ASN A 142 26.82 25.34 7.56
C ASN A 142 25.28 25.36 7.50
N VAL A 143 24.58 25.56 8.63
CA VAL A 143 23.11 25.52 8.68
C VAL A 143 22.46 26.53 7.74
N LYS A 144 23.04 27.73 7.56
CA LYS A 144 22.54 28.71 6.59
C LYS A 144 22.61 28.19 5.15
N GLU A 145 23.80 27.80 4.70
CA GLU A 145 24.02 27.27 3.34
C GLU A 145 23.11 26.07 3.05
N LYS A 146 23.01 25.13 4.00
CA LYS A 146 22.16 23.94 3.85
C LYS A 146 20.66 24.28 3.91
N ALA A 147 20.25 25.28 4.68
CA ALA A 147 18.87 25.76 4.71
C ALA A 147 18.48 26.45 3.39
N GLU A 148 19.31 27.36 2.87
CA GLU A 148 19.08 28.04 1.60
C GLU A 148 19.04 27.04 0.43
N LEU A 149 19.95 26.04 0.43
CA LEU A 149 19.98 24.96 -0.56
C LEU A 149 18.76 24.01 -0.47
N LEU A 150 18.25 23.74 0.73
CA LEU A 150 17.02 22.94 0.91
C LEU A 150 15.78 23.71 0.45
N LEU A 151 15.68 24.98 0.85
CA LEU A 151 14.60 25.88 0.46
C LEU A 151 14.52 26.05 -1.07
N GLU A 152 15.64 26.06 -1.78
CA GLU A 152 15.66 26.07 -3.24
C GLU A 152 14.90 24.88 -3.85
N GLN A 153 15.10 23.67 -3.31
CA GLN A 153 14.44 22.45 -3.80
C GLN A 153 12.96 22.38 -3.38
N TYR A 154 12.65 22.82 -2.16
CA TYR A 154 11.28 22.90 -1.66
C TYR A 154 10.46 23.95 -2.42
N ALA A 155 11.02 25.14 -2.70
CA ALA A 155 10.37 26.19 -3.49
C ALA A 155 10.11 25.77 -4.95
N ARG A 156 11.09 25.09 -5.57
CA ARG A 156 10.92 24.48 -6.91
C ARG A 156 9.86 23.39 -6.95
N THR A 157 9.54 22.77 -5.82
CA THR A 157 8.43 21.80 -5.72
C THR A 157 7.11 22.51 -5.41
N GLY A 158 7.13 23.54 -4.55
CA GLY A 158 5.95 24.34 -4.21
C GLY A 158 5.37 25.10 -5.40
N SER A 159 6.18 25.56 -6.33
CA SER A 159 5.71 26.19 -7.57
C SER A 159 4.92 25.26 -8.49
N LEU A 160 4.91 23.95 -8.24
CA LEU A 160 4.07 22.97 -8.95
C LEU A 160 2.62 22.91 -8.42
N PHE A 161 2.27 23.74 -7.43
CA PHE A 161 0.97 23.75 -6.76
C PHE A 161 0.48 25.20 -6.53
N PRO A 162 -0.82 25.49 -6.65
CA PRO A 162 -1.34 26.87 -6.56
C PRO A 162 -1.43 27.43 -5.13
N HIS A 163 -1.20 26.60 -4.11
CA HIS A 163 -1.53 26.89 -2.71
C HIS A 163 -0.31 27.05 -1.78
N ASN A 164 0.92 26.97 -2.30
CA ASN A 164 2.17 27.16 -1.53
C ASN A 164 2.24 26.29 -0.26
N VAL A 165 1.98 24.97 -0.41
CA VAL A 165 2.19 23.95 0.63
C VAL A 165 2.84 22.74 -0.02
N VAL A 166 3.87 22.17 0.61
CA VAL A 166 4.69 21.11 0.02
C VAL A 166 4.68 19.87 0.91
N LEU A 167 4.33 18.71 0.34
CA LEU A 167 4.46 17.42 1.03
C LEU A 167 5.77 16.75 0.62
N MET A 168 6.73 16.68 1.54
CA MET A 168 8.04 16.07 1.33
C MET A 168 8.13 14.72 2.06
N PRO A 169 8.01 13.57 1.37
CA PRO A 169 8.32 12.26 1.93
C PRO A 169 9.77 12.19 2.42
N LEU A 170 9.96 11.97 3.72
CA LEU A 170 11.26 11.65 4.31
C LEU A 170 11.29 10.15 4.62
N GLY A 171 11.86 9.35 3.73
CA GLY A 171 11.92 7.89 3.84
C GLY A 171 12.29 7.21 2.53
N ASP A 172 12.36 5.88 2.56
CA ASP A 172 12.66 4.98 1.44
C ASP A 172 12.30 3.53 1.87
N ASP A 173 12.65 2.53 1.07
CA ASP A 173 12.53 1.11 1.43
C ASP A 173 13.30 0.77 2.74
N PHE A 174 12.60 0.14 3.70
CA PHE A 174 13.13 -0.40 4.97
C PHE A 174 13.96 0.57 5.85
N ARG A 175 13.73 1.88 5.71
CA ARG A 175 14.35 2.93 6.54
C ARG A 175 13.77 2.98 7.96
N TYR A 176 14.36 3.81 8.83
CA TYR A 176 14.02 3.97 10.24
C TYR A 176 14.19 2.70 11.08
N ASN A 177 15.11 1.81 10.67
CA ASN A 177 15.29 0.47 11.23
C ASN A 177 16.36 0.36 12.33
N VAL A 178 17.17 1.41 12.56
CA VAL A 178 18.20 1.47 13.60
C VAL A 178 18.18 2.82 14.32
N LYS A 179 18.62 2.88 15.58
CA LYS A 179 18.51 4.08 16.43
C LYS A 179 19.36 5.24 15.90
N GLU A 180 20.55 4.91 15.42
CA GLU A 180 21.56 5.84 14.94
C GLU A 180 21.02 6.66 13.77
N GLU A 181 20.20 6.03 12.90
CA GLU A 181 19.49 6.71 11.83
C GLU A 181 18.44 7.69 12.37
N TRP A 182 17.59 7.27 13.33
CA TRP A 182 16.58 8.15 13.91
C TRP A 182 17.21 9.42 14.48
N ASP A 183 18.27 9.26 15.28
CA ASP A 183 19.02 10.37 15.85
C ASP A 183 19.66 11.23 14.74
N GLN A 184 20.25 10.61 13.70
CA GLN A 184 20.86 11.33 12.57
C GLN A 184 19.86 12.12 11.73
N GLN A 185 18.72 11.56 11.35
CA GLN A 185 17.71 12.28 10.56
C GLN A 185 17.10 13.41 11.42
N TYR A 186 16.64 13.09 12.63
CA TYR A 186 15.94 14.04 13.49
C TYR A 186 16.83 15.23 13.89
N THR A 187 18.05 14.98 14.40
CA THR A 187 18.92 16.07 14.90
C THR A 187 19.50 16.97 13.80
N ASN A 188 19.50 16.53 12.55
CA ASN A 188 19.91 17.37 11.42
C ASN A 188 18.72 18.14 10.82
N TYR A 189 17.56 17.51 10.66
CA TYR A 189 16.36 18.21 10.19
C TYR A 189 15.83 19.23 11.20
N ILE A 190 15.88 18.94 12.51
CA ILE A 190 15.37 19.90 13.51
C ILE A 190 16.17 21.21 13.49
N LYS A 191 17.50 21.17 13.36
CA LYS A 191 18.36 22.36 13.21
C LYS A 191 18.03 23.19 11.96
N LEU A 192 17.72 22.52 10.84
CA LEU A 192 17.30 23.18 9.60
C LEU A 192 15.94 23.84 9.78
N ILE A 193 14.98 23.14 10.40
CA ILE A 193 13.63 23.63 10.69
C ILE A 193 13.69 24.83 11.63
N GLU A 194 14.42 24.73 12.75
CA GLU A 194 14.61 25.80 13.73
C GLU A 194 15.25 27.04 13.09
N TYR A 195 16.33 26.85 12.31
CA TYR A 195 16.99 27.95 11.62
C TYR A 195 16.07 28.63 10.59
N ILE A 196 15.36 27.86 9.76
CA ILE A 196 14.44 28.40 8.74
C ILE A 196 13.27 29.14 9.40
N ASN A 197 12.65 28.56 10.42
CA ASN A 197 11.51 29.15 11.12
C ASN A 197 11.90 30.40 11.93
N ALA A 198 13.12 30.44 12.51
CA ALA A 198 13.65 31.65 13.14
C ALA A 198 13.85 32.79 12.13
N HIS A 199 14.13 32.46 10.87
CA HIS A 199 14.28 33.41 9.75
C HIS A 199 13.04 33.45 8.83
N ARG A 200 11.86 33.03 9.32
CA ARG A 200 10.61 32.98 8.52
C ARG A 200 10.28 34.30 7.82
N ASP A 201 10.65 35.42 8.42
CA ASP A 201 10.32 36.75 7.92
C ASP A 201 11.25 37.18 6.76
N GLN A 202 12.41 36.52 6.61
CA GLN A 202 13.27 36.59 5.44
C GLN A 202 12.84 35.58 4.36
N TYR A 203 12.67 34.29 4.73
CA TYR A 203 12.42 33.21 3.77
C TYR A 203 10.95 33.04 3.36
N LYS A 204 10.02 33.75 4.01
CA LYS A 204 8.54 33.65 3.84
C LYS A 204 8.01 32.20 3.86
N THR A 205 8.69 31.35 4.62
CA THR A 205 8.48 29.90 4.66
C THR A 205 8.44 29.44 6.11
N GLU A 206 7.57 28.47 6.40
CA GLU A 206 7.51 27.72 7.65
C GLU A 206 7.63 26.23 7.30
N ILE A 207 8.41 25.48 8.10
CA ILE A 207 8.59 24.04 7.93
C ILE A 207 8.32 23.34 9.27
N SER A 208 7.69 22.18 9.23
CA SER A 208 7.57 21.27 10.37
C SER A 208 7.64 19.82 9.92
N PHE A 209 7.90 18.91 10.86
CA PHE A 209 7.48 17.52 10.66
C PHE A 209 5.95 17.46 10.69
N GLY A 210 5.36 16.64 9.81
CA GLY A 210 3.91 16.55 9.67
C GLY A 210 3.44 15.23 9.10
N THR A 211 2.13 15.04 9.06
CA THR A 211 1.48 13.85 8.51
C THR A 211 0.71 14.18 7.23
N PRO A 212 0.41 13.19 6.36
CA PRO A 212 -0.47 13.41 5.21
C PRO A 212 -1.83 14.02 5.57
N SER A 213 -2.35 13.76 6.78
CA SER A 213 -3.60 14.36 7.25
C SER A 213 -3.47 15.86 7.55
N MET A 214 -2.30 16.31 8.02
CA MET A 214 -2.02 17.74 8.23
C MET A 214 -1.85 18.44 6.88
N TYR A 215 -1.16 17.79 5.93
CA TYR A 215 -1.04 18.31 4.57
C TYR A 215 -2.40 18.50 3.89
N PHE A 216 -3.27 17.47 3.90
CA PHE A 216 -4.61 17.60 3.33
C PHE A 216 -5.47 18.66 4.03
N GLN A 217 -5.30 18.86 5.34
CA GLN A 217 -5.94 19.94 6.08
C GLN A 217 -5.44 21.31 5.61
N GLU A 218 -4.13 21.52 5.50
CA GLU A 218 -3.55 22.80 5.08
C GLU A 218 -3.89 23.20 3.64
N ILE A 219 -3.87 22.26 2.68
CA ILE A 219 -4.25 22.59 1.31
C ILE A 219 -5.75 22.93 1.19
N MET A 220 -6.61 22.30 1.99
CA MET A 220 -8.05 22.64 2.04
C MET A 220 -8.32 23.95 2.79
N ASN A 221 -7.47 24.35 3.74
CA ASN A 221 -7.55 25.66 4.40
C ASN A 221 -7.18 26.80 3.43
N ARG A 222 -6.19 26.58 2.56
CA ARG A 222 -5.62 27.61 1.67
C ARG A 222 -6.22 27.65 0.27
N TYR A 223 -6.87 26.57 -0.19
CA TYR A 223 -7.31 26.42 -1.57
C TYR A 223 -8.52 25.50 -1.72
N ASN A 224 -9.42 25.82 -2.65
CA ASN A 224 -10.67 25.10 -2.88
C ASN A 224 -10.92 24.74 -4.36
N GLN A 225 -10.25 25.38 -5.32
CA GLN A 225 -10.41 25.19 -6.77
C GLN A 225 -9.60 23.98 -7.30
N PHE A 226 -9.75 22.82 -6.66
CA PHE A 226 -9.08 21.59 -7.09
C PHE A 226 -9.67 21.10 -8.43
N PRO A 227 -8.84 20.80 -9.45
CA PRO A 227 -9.29 20.25 -10.72
C PRO A 227 -9.86 18.84 -10.54
N THR A 228 -10.83 18.46 -11.37
CA THR A 228 -11.42 17.12 -11.39
C THR A 228 -10.75 16.27 -12.46
N LEU A 229 -10.19 15.11 -12.07
CA LEU A 229 -9.66 14.10 -12.98
C LEU A 229 -10.47 12.80 -12.87
N LYS A 230 -10.94 12.30 -14.02
CA LYS A 230 -11.78 11.10 -14.11
C LYS A 230 -11.09 10.03 -14.94
N GLY A 231 -11.00 8.80 -14.43
CA GLY A 231 -10.32 7.70 -15.10
C GLY A 231 -9.34 6.97 -14.18
N ASP A 232 -8.23 6.49 -14.75
CA ASP A 232 -7.17 5.84 -13.98
C ASP A 232 -5.76 6.08 -14.54
N PHE A 233 -4.76 5.55 -13.85
CA PHE A 233 -3.34 5.75 -14.10
C PHE A 233 -2.66 4.42 -14.46
N PHE A 234 -3.30 3.59 -15.29
CA PHE A 234 -2.66 2.48 -16.00
C PHE A 234 -2.53 2.81 -17.50
N VAL A 235 -1.51 2.34 -18.22
CA VAL A 235 -0.33 1.56 -17.77
C VAL A 235 0.71 2.49 -17.15
N TYR A 236 1.31 2.10 -16.02
CA TYR A 236 2.44 2.83 -15.45
C TYR A 236 3.68 2.72 -16.34
N SER A 237 4.36 3.85 -16.54
CA SER A 237 5.66 3.90 -17.19
C SER A 237 6.54 4.94 -16.52
N ASP A 238 7.80 4.57 -16.29
CA ASP A 238 8.86 5.44 -15.82
C ASP A 238 9.98 5.56 -16.86
N ILE A 239 10.86 6.53 -16.61
CA ILE A 239 12.11 6.77 -17.35
C ILE A 239 13.34 6.65 -16.45
N PHE A 240 13.19 6.66 -15.12
CA PHE A 240 14.32 6.73 -14.18
C PHE A 240 15.23 5.50 -14.21
N SER A 241 14.71 4.32 -14.55
CA SER A 241 15.47 3.05 -14.49
C SER A 241 16.36 2.81 -15.71
N GLU A 242 15.96 3.26 -16.90
CA GLU A 242 16.63 2.94 -18.17
C GLU A 242 16.90 4.17 -19.06
N GLY A 243 16.56 5.39 -18.61
CA GLY A 243 16.66 6.62 -19.41
C GLY A 243 15.67 6.70 -20.59
N ARG A 244 14.80 5.69 -20.73
CA ARG A 244 13.80 5.53 -21.80
C ARG A 244 12.47 5.05 -21.22
N PRO A 245 11.33 5.22 -21.91
CA PRO A 245 10.02 4.78 -21.43
C PRO A 245 9.94 3.25 -21.24
N ALA A 246 9.91 2.79 -19.99
CA ALA A 246 9.68 1.40 -19.63
C ALA A 246 8.21 1.20 -19.23
N TYR A 247 7.46 0.34 -19.91
CA TYR A 247 6.04 0.10 -19.61
C TYR A 247 5.85 -1.13 -18.72
N TRP A 248 5.29 -0.91 -17.52
CA TRP A 248 5.11 -1.96 -16.51
C TRP A 248 3.82 -2.77 -16.76
N SER A 249 3.66 -3.30 -17.96
CA SER A 249 2.50 -4.14 -18.35
C SER A 249 2.74 -5.62 -18.11
N GLY A 250 4.00 -6.10 -18.15
CA GLY A 250 4.32 -7.53 -18.04
C GLY A 250 3.80 -8.20 -16.77
N TYR A 251 3.79 -7.47 -15.65
CA TYR A 251 3.31 -8.01 -14.36
C TYR A 251 1.82 -8.36 -14.34
N TYR A 252 1.04 -7.90 -15.32
CA TYR A 252 -0.36 -8.29 -15.49
C TYR A 252 -0.50 -9.80 -15.73
N THR A 253 0.55 -10.46 -16.25
CA THR A 253 0.58 -11.89 -16.59
C THR A 253 1.60 -12.69 -15.75
N THR A 254 2.73 -12.09 -15.33
CA THR A 254 3.81 -12.75 -14.55
C THR A 254 3.29 -13.63 -13.41
N ARG A 255 3.78 -14.87 -13.29
CA ARG A 255 3.32 -15.89 -12.31
C ARG A 255 1.80 -16.15 -12.40
N PRO A 256 1.28 -16.66 -13.54
CA PRO A 256 -0.15 -16.82 -13.77
C PRO A 256 -0.82 -17.82 -12.82
N PHE A 257 -0.13 -18.90 -12.41
CA PHE A 257 -0.62 -19.85 -11.42
C PHE A 257 -1.03 -19.16 -10.10
N MET A 258 -0.14 -18.35 -9.52
CA MET A 258 -0.44 -17.57 -8.31
C MET A 258 -1.57 -16.55 -8.52
N LYS A 259 -1.76 -16.07 -9.75
CA LYS A 259 -2.87 -15.17 -10.12
C LYS A 259 -4.22 -15.89 -10.23
N ILE A 260 -4.24 -17.20 -10.47
CA ILE A 260 -5.44 -18.06 -10.47
C ILE A 260 -5.75 -18.51 -9.04
N LEU A 261 -4.76 -19.02 -8.30
CA LEU A 261 -4.89 -19.44 -6.90
C LEU A 261 -5.43 -18.31 -6.00
N ASP A 262 -5.00 -17.06 -6.23
CA ASP A 262 -5.55 -15.84 -5.61
C ASP A 262 -7.07 -15.68 -5.77
N ARG A 263 -7.66 -16.21 -6.86
CA ARG A 263 -9.12 -16.17 -7.11
C ARG A 263 -9.86 -17.36 -6.48
N GLU A 264 -9.25 -18.53 -6.52
CA GLU A 264 -9.79 -19.75 -5.90
C GLU A 264 -9.83 -19.60 -4.37
N LEU A 265 -8.81 -18.99 -3.78
CA LEU A 265 -8.77 -18.62 -2.36
C LEU A 265 -9.72 -17.46 -2.03
N GLU A 266 -9.87 -16.44 -2.90
CA GLU A 266 -10.87 -15.36 -2.74
C GLU A 266 -12.29 -15.93 -2.61
N ASP A 267 -12.67 -16.86 -3.49
CA ASP A 267 -14.03 -17.40 -3.50
C ASP A 267 -14.25 -18.46 -2.42
N SER A 268 -13.27 -19.34 -2.19
CA SER A 268 -13.32 -20.35 -1.11
C SER A 268 -13.44 -19.73 0.28
N LEU A 269 -12.67 -18.67 0.55
CA LEU A 269 -12.75 -17.96 1.82
C LEU A 269 -14.11 -17.26 1.99
N ARG A 270 -14.60 -16.61 0.93
CA ARG A 270 -15.93 -15.97 0.94
C ARG A 270 -17.06 -16.99 1.18
N GLY A 271 -16.97 -18.18 0.58
CA GLY A 271 -17.90 -19.28 0.85
C GLY A 271 -17.86 -19.74 2.31
N ALA A 272 -16.66 -19.92 2.86
CA ALA A 272 -16.47 -20.29 4.25
C ALA A 272 -16.99 -19.23 5.24
N GLU A 273 -16.81 -17.94 4.96
CA GLU A 273 -17.34 -16.83 5.77
C GLU A 273 -18.88 -16.82 5.80
N ILE A 274 -19.52 -16.98 4.64
CA ILE A 274 -20.99 -16.99 4.53
C ILE A 274 -21.58 -18.17 5.30
N LEU A 275 -21.05 -19.38 5.06
CA LEU A 275 -21.50 -20.60 5.72
C LEU A 275 -21.22 -20.58 7.23
N TYR A 276 -20.11 -19.99 7.66
CA TYR A 276 -19.82 -19.75 9.08
C TYR A 276 -20.86 -18.82 9.72
N THR A 277 -21.22 -17.70 9.07
CA THR A 277 -22.26 -16.78 9.59
C THR A 277 -23.62 -17.45 9.70
N ILE A 278 -24.00 -18.28 8.72
CA ILE A 278 -25.24 -19.08 8.77
C ILE A 278 -25.21 -20.06 9.96
N ALA A 279 -24.11 -20.82 10.11
CA ALA A 279 -23.94 -21.78 11.21
C ALA A 279 -23.98 -21.13 12.60
N VAL A 280 -23.33 -19.97 12.78
CA VAL A 280 -23.36 -19.21 14.04
C VAL A 280 -24.78 -18.71 14.36
N ASN A 281 -25.52 -18.24 13.36
CA ASN A 281 -26.89 -17.76 13.58
C ASN A 281 -27.86 -18.92 13.92
N ASN A 282 -27.77 -20.04 13.20
CA ASN A 282 -28.56 -21.24 13.51
C ASN A 282 -28.24 -21.78 14.92
N ALA A 283 -26.95 -21.92 15.28
CA ALA A 283 -26.55 -22.40 16.60
C ALA A 283 -27.03 -21.50 17.73
N LYS A 284 -27.08 -20.17 17.52
CA LYS A 284 -27.65 -19.21 18.48
C LYS A 284 -29.17 -19.34 18.60
N GLN A 285 -29.90 -19.41 17.48
CA GLN A 285 -31.36 -19.56 17.46
C GLN A 285 -31.80 -20.87 18.15
N ASN A 286 -31.15 -21.98 17.83
CA ASN A 286 -31.44 -23.31 18.40
C ASN A 286 -30.76 -23.56 19.76
N LYS A 287 -30.10 -22.55 20.36
CA LYS A 287 -29.43 -22.60 21.66
C LYS A 287 -28.38 -23.73 21.79
N PHE A 288 -27.73 -24.12 20.69
CA PHE A 288 -26.73 -25.19 20.61
C PHE A 288 -25.37 -24.77 21.21
N SER A 289 -25.32 -24.62 22.53
CA SER A 289 -24.18 -24.08 23.29
C SER A 289 -22.84 -24.78 23.05
N SER A 290 -22.84 -26.09 22.78
CA SER A 290 -21.65 -26.87 22.42
C SER A 290 -21.12 -26.54 21.02
N TYR A 291 -22.01 -26.29 20.05
CA TYR A 291 -21.65 -25.93 18.68
C TYR A 291 -21.16 -24.47 18.61
N SER A 292 -21.78 -23.55 19.37
CA SER A 292 -21.32 -22.15 19.47
C SER A 292 -19.85 -22.05 19.88
N LYS A 293 -19.44 -22.79 20.93
CA LYS A 293 -18.03 -22.84 21.39
C LYS A 293 -17.06 -23.38 20.33
N ILE A 294 -17.50 -24.33 19.50
CA ILE A 294 -16.70 -24.87 18.39
C ILE A 294 -16.52 -23.81 17.29
N LEU A 295 -17.60 -23.08 16.95
CA LEU A 295 -17.57 -22.01 15.96
C LEU A 295 -16.76 -20.80 16.44
N GLU A 296 -16.84 -20.42 17.71
CA GLU A 296 -16.03 -19.35 18.32
C GLU A 296 -14.53 -19.64 18.18
N ARG A 297 -14.09 -20.84 18.55
CA ARG A 297 -12.70 -21.30 18.33
C ARG A 297 -12.32 -21.31 16.85
N ASP A 298 -13.22 -21.75 15.98
CA ASP A 298 -12.93 -21.91 14.55
C ASP A 298 -12.94 -20.57 13.78
N PHE A 299 -13.38 -19.48 14.40
CA PHE A 299 -13.25 -18.10 13.88
C PHE A 299 -11.79 -17.69 13.66
N GLU A 300 -10.86 -18.15 14.50
CA GLU A 300 -9.41 -17.87 14.36
C GLU A 300 -8.87 -18.37 13.01
N LYS A 301 -9.40 -19.49 12.50
CA LYS A 301 -9.02 -20.05 11.20
C LYS A 301 -9.45 -19.13 10.06
N LEU A 302 -10.62 -18.49 10.17
CA LEU A 302 -11.04 -17.47 9.21
C LEU A 302 -10.17 -16.22 9.32
N ILE A 303 -9.80 -15.77 10.52
CA ILE A 303 -8.87 -14.64 10.72
C ILE A 303 -7.51 -14.92 10.08
N ASN A 304 -6.98 -16.16 10.19
CA ASN A 304 -5.70 -16.52 9.61
C ASN A 304 -5.76 -16.75 8.10
N ALA A 305 -6.78 -17.46 7.58
CA ALA A 305 -7.00 -17.59 6.13
C ALA A 305 -7.17 -16.22 5.45
N ARG A 306 -7.88 -15.28 6.11
CA ARG A 306 -7.90 -13.87 5.76
C ARG A 306 -6.49 -13.28 5.70
N ARG A 307 -5.74 -13.25 6.82
CA ARG A 307 -4.38 -12.67 6.89
C ARG A 307 -3.48 -13.20 5.76
N ASN A 308 -3.45 -14.51 5.55
CA ASN A 308 -2.62 -15.15 4.52
C ASN A 308 -3.01 -14.68 3.10
N LEU A 309 -4.30 -14.61 2.77
CA LEU A 309 -4.75 -14.06 1.48
C LEU A 309 -4.34 -12.59 1.32
N GLY A 310 -4.40 -11.80 2.41
CA GLY A 310 -3.89 -10.43 2.45
C GLY A 310 -2.40 -10.31 2.14
N ASN A 311 -1.58 -11.24 2.64
CA ASN A 311 -0.14 -11.29 2.35
C ASN A 311 0.14 -11.68 0.89
N ILE A 312 -0.60 -12.65 0.32
CA ILE A 312 -0.52 -13.03 -1.10
C ILE A 312 -0.77 -11.80 -2.02
N HIS A 313 -1.66 -10.89 -1.63
CA HIS A 313 -1.92 -9.64 -2.36
C HIS A 313 -0.74 -8.64 -2.34
N PHE A 314 0.18 -8.75 -1.38
CA PHE A 314 1.41 -7.97 -1.30
C PHE A 314 2.52 -8.61 -2.14
N PHE A 315 2.79 -9.91 -1.99
CA PHE A 315 3.75 -10.64 -2.82
C PHE A 315 3.43 -10.57 -4.32
N LYS A 316 2.15 -10.50 -4.70
CA LYS A 316 1.69 -10.26 -6.08
C LYS A 316 2.10 -8.90 -6.67
N ARG A 317 2.60 -7.97 -5.84
CA ARG A 317 3.20 -6.68 -6.24
C ARG A 317 4.73 -6.76 -6.24
N GLU A 318 5.34 -7.27 -5.16
CA GLU A 318 6.81 -7.44 -5.08
C GLU A 318 7.36 -8.31 -6.23
N SER A 319 6.66 -9.40 -6.57
CA SER A 319 7.06 -10.38 -7.59
C SER A 319 7.10 -9.87 -9.05
N THR A 320 7.00 -8.56 -9.27
CA THR A 320 7.43 -7.86 -10.49
C THR A 320 8.95 -7.73 -10.58
N LYS A 321 9.63 -7.59 -9.43
CA LYS A 321 11.09 -7.54 -9.31
C LYS A 321 11.63 -8.92 -9.70
N VAL A 322 12.14 -9.05 -10.93
CA VAL A 322 12.78 -10.27 -11.46
C VAL A 322 13.99 -10.72 -10.61
N ARG A 323 14.47 -9.84 -9.73
CA ARG A 323 15.52 -10.11 -8.72
C ARG A 323 15.01 -10.52 -7.33
N GLU A 324 13.73 -10.84 -7.15
CA GLU A 324 13.34 -11.76 -6.07
C GLU A 324 14.05 -13.10 -6.32
N LYS A 325 15.19 -13.31 -5.62
CA LYS A 325 15.86 -14.60 -5.56
C LYS A 325 14.82 -15.67 -5.23
N GLN A 326 14.89 -16.84 -5.87
CA GLN A 326 13.98 -17.96 -5.57
C GLN A 326 13.87 -18.27 -4.06
N ARG A 327 14.92 -17.92 -3.30
CA ARG A 327 14.96 -17.86 -1.83
C ARG A 327 13.83 -17.11 -1.13
N THR A 328 13.32 -15.97 -1.61
CA THR A 328 12.26 -15.25 -0.84
C THR A 328 10.93 -15.99 -0.78
N MET A 329 10.73 -17.06 -1.58
CA MET A 329 9.60 -18.00 -1.43
C MET A 329 10.00 -19.36 -0.81
N SER A 330 11.27 -19.58 -0.43
CA SER A 330 11.71 -20.79 0.30
C SER A 330 12.27 -20.52 1.69
N ASP A 331 12.59 -19.26 2.02
CA ASP A 331 13.42 -18.90 3.19
C ASP A 331 12.62 -18.22 4.33
N GLU A 332 11.29 -18.40 4.39
CA GLU A 332 10.65 -18.53 5.72
C GLU A 332 10.97 -19.94 6.27
N PRO A 333 11.23 -20.09 7.59
CA PRO A 333 12.36 -20.89 8.02
C PRO A 333 12.19 -22.42 7.89
N PHE A 334 12.87 -22.98 6.88
CA PHE A 334 13.23 -24.40 6.83
C PHE A 334 14.29 -24.83 7.86
N ASN A 335 14.90 -23.88 8.60
CA ASN A 335 16.02 -24.15 9.51
C ASN A 335 15.71 -23.88 10.99
N ASN A 336 14.63 -24.46 11.51
CA ASN A 336 14.54 -24.90 12.91
C ASN A 336 13.55 -26.07 13.00
N ASP A 337 13.80 -27.09 13.82
CA ASP A 337 13.20 -28.44 13.69
C ASP A 337 11.77 -28.57 14.25
N ARG A 338 10.90 -27.62 13.86
CA ARG A 338 9.45 -27.64 14.12
C ARG A 338 8.61 -27.31 12.88
N SER A 339 9.19 -26.75 11.82
CA SER A 339 8.45 -26.28 10.62
C SER A 339 8.02 -27.39 9.63
N LYS A 340 8.51 -28.64 9.77
CA LYS A 340 8.06 -29.82 9.00
C LYS A 340 6.55 -30.14 9.10
N LYS A 341 5.81 -29.41 9.95
CA LYS A 341 4.34 -29.51 10.04
C LYS A 341 3.60 -28.39 9.31
N THR A 342 4.22 -27.26 8.92
CA THR A 342 3.47 -26.03 8.61
C THR A 342 2.71 -26.02 7.28
N PRO A 343 3.31 -26.30 6.10
CA PRO A 343 2.54 -26.33 4.83
C PRO A 343 1.43 -27.39 4.88
N VAL A 344 1.77 -28.53 5.48
CA VAL A 344 0.89 -29.66 5.76
C VAL A 344 -0.21 -29.30 6.79
N LEU A 345 0.02 -28.33 7.69
CA LEU A 345 -0.98 -27.81 8.64
C LEU A 345 -1.92 -26.80 7.98
N GLU A 346 -1.45 -25.99 7.04
CA GLU A 346 -2.31 -25.09 6.28
C GLU A 346 -3.25 -25.88 5.37
N GLU A 347 -2.72 -26.82 4.57
CA GLU A 347 -3.54 -27.74 3.77
C GLU A 347 -4.51 -28.55 4.65
N LYS A 348 -4.06 -29.10 5.79
CA LYS A 348 -4.95 -29.75 6.77
C LYS A 348 -5.93 -28.80 7.45
N SER A 349 -5.69 -27.49 7.45
CA SER A 349 -6.61 -26.48 7.97
C SER A 349 -7.67 -26.12 6.94
N TYR A 350 -7.32 -25.97 5.67
CA TYR A 350 -8.29 -25.82 4.57
C TYR A 350 -9.13 -27.08 4.37
N VAL A 351 -8.52 -28.28 4.42
CA VAL A 351 -9.24 -29.56 4.44
C VAL A 351 -10.11 -29.69 5.71
N ARG A 352 -9.70 -29.14 6.86
CA ARG A 352 -10.58 -29.05 8.05
C ARG A 352 -11.73 -28.07 7.88
N ILE A 353 -11.54 -26.94 7.20
CA ILE A 353 -12.63 -26.01 6.86
C ILE A 353 -13.60 -26.70 5.90
N PHE A 354 -13.13 -27.31 4.81
CA PHE A 354 -13.97 -28.11 3.92
C PHE A 354 -14.71 -29.25 4.63
N ARG A 355 -14.06 -29.95 5.60
CA ARG A 355 -14.73 -30.97 6.43
C ARG A 355 -15.72 -30.38 7.43
N LEU A 356 -15.48 -29.19 7.98
CA LEU A 356 -16.45 -28.48 8.84
C LEU A 356 -17.68 -28.08 8.03
N LEU A 357 -17.49 -27.49 6.85
CA LEU A 357 -18.57 -27.16 5.92
C LEU A 357 -19.34 -28.43 5.51
N LYS A 358 -18.63 -29.51 5.17
CA LYS A 358 -19.26 -30.80 4.83
C LYS A 358 -20.05 -31.39 6.00
N ASN A 359 -19.53 -31.35 7.23
CA ASN A 359 -20.21 -31.86 8.42
C ASN A 359 -21.42 -31.00 8.85
N VAL A 360 -21.45 -29.71 8.51
CA VAL A 360 -22.63 -28.85 8.67
C VAL A 360 -23.68 -29.19 7.60
N LEU A 361 -23.26 -29.30 6.33
CA LEU A 361 -24.18 -29.56 5.20
C LEU A 361 -24.72 -31.01 5.15
N GLN A 362 -23.97 -32.00 5.64
CA GLN A 362 -24.41 -33.41 5.69
C GLN A 362 -25.39 -33.72 6.84
N LYS A 363 -25.69 -32.78 7.74
CA LYS A 363 -26.71 -32.99 8.78
C LYS A 363 -28.15 -32.70 8.34
N ASP A 364 -28.31 -31.92 7.27
CA ASP A 364 -29.63 -31.50 6.77
C ASP A 364 -30.05 -32.24 5.48
N ASN A 365 -29.27 -33.23 5.01
CA ASN A 365 -29.58 -34.02 3.81
C ASN A 365 -29.20 -35.50 3.94
N GLU A 366 -30.17 -36.34 4.29
CA GLU A 366 -30.24 -37.73 3.77
C GLU A 366 -30.81 -37.72 2.35
N ALA A 367 -30.11 -37.04 1.44
CA ALA A 367 -30.42 -36.95 0.01
C ALA A 367 -29.12 -36.89 -0.80
N GLU A 368 -29.08 -37.51 -1.97
CA GLU A 368 -27.83 -37.72 -2.71
C GLU A 368 -27.15 -36.42 -3.17
N TRP A 369 -25.84 -36.32 -2.92
CA TRP A 369 -24.98 -35.39 -3.66
C TRP A 369 -23.63 -36.05 -4.00
N ARG A 370 -23.53 -36.63 -5.20
CA ARG A 370 -22.28 -37.17 -5.74
C ARG A 370 -21.53 -36.05 -6.48
N PRO A 371 -20.26 -35.76 -6.16
CA PRO A 371 -19.48 -34.79 -6.93
C PRO A 371 -19.19 -35.33 -8.34
N PRO A 372 -19.07 -34.47 -9.36
CA PRO A 372 -18.66 -34.89 -10.69
C PRO A 372 -17.22 -35.44 -10.64
N LEU A 373 -17.04 -36.68 -11.11
CA LEU A 373 -15.73 -37.31 -11.20
C LEU A 373 -14.88 -36.60 -12.26
N LEU A 374 -13.64 -36.25 -11.90
CA LEU A 374 -12.61 -35.87 -12.86
C LEU A 374 -12.36 -37.08 -13.77
N ARG A 375 -12.68 -36.95 -15.07
CA ARG A 375 -12.30 -37.95 -16.06
C ARG A 375 -10.79 -37.86 -16.30
N ASN A 376 -10.04 -38.88 -15.91
CA ASN A 376 -8.71 -39.09 -16.47
C ASN A 376 -8.84 -39.37 -17.98
N PRO A 377 -7.96 -38.84 -18.84
CA PRO A 377 -7.90 -39.26 -20.23
C PRO A 377 -7.37 -40.69 -20.31
N SER A 378 -8.13 -41.59 -20.93
CA SER A 378 -7.70 -42.95 -21.23
C SER A 378 -6.73 -42.96 -22.41
N VAL A 379 -5.50 -43.40 -22.18
CA VAL A 379 -4.53 -43.68 -23.26
C VAL A 379 -4.84 -45.06 -23.84
N SER A 380 -5.76 -45.12 -24.80
CA SER A 380 -5.97 -46.27 -25.70
C SER A 380 -6.94 -45.90 -26.83
N GLU A 381 -6.40 -45.51 -27.99
CA GLU A 381 -6.79 -46.00 -29.32
C GLU A 381 -5.80 -45.41 -30.36
N LEU A 382 -5.71 -46.04 -31.53
CA LEU A 382 -4.72 -45.79 -32.60
C LEU A 382 -5.35 -45.07 -33.79
#